data_AF-A0A1F8ZPJ6-F1
#
_entry.id   AF-A0A1F8ZPJ6-F1
#
_cell.length_a   1.000
_cell.length_b   1.000
_cell.length_c   1.000
_cell.angle_alpha   90.00
_cell.angle_beta   90.00
_cell.angle_gamma   90.00
#
_symmetry.space_group_name_H-M   'P 1'
#
loop_
_entity.id
_entity.type
_entity.pdbx_description
1 polymer ?
#
loop_
_entity_poly.entity_id
_entity_poly.type
_entity_poly.pdbx_seq_one_letter_code
_entity_poly.pdbx_strand_id
1 'polypeptide(L)'
;MLRGNPATKHIFGTPYHPQSRGKIERFNRRIKEKLCLVVYCSPDELKKVVDKTIATYNRIPHESLDNVSPNDVYAGRKEAILQQRKEKKRLTLERRKQYNLNPNNKSPDQCQVANSA
;
A
#
# COMPACT_ATOMS: atom_id res chain seq x y z
N MET A 1 -39.51 -12.56 -5.27
CA MET A 1 -38.30 -13.25 -5.78
C MET A 1 -37.79 -12.49 -6.99
N LEU A 2 -36.70 -11.72 -6.86
CA LEU A 2 -36.12 -10.97 -7.99
C LEU A 2 -35.19 -11.90 -8.78
N ARG A 3 -35.56 -12.20 -10.03
CA ARG A 3 -34.75 -12.98 -10.98
C ARG A 3 -33.51 -12.16 -11.34
N GLY A 4 -32.33 -12.69 -11.02
CA GLY A 4 -31.04 -12.07 -11.33
C GLY A 4 -30.75 -12.04 -12.84
N ASN A 5 -30.02 -11.02 -13.28
CA ASN A 5 -29.56 -10.83 -14.65
C ASN A 5 -28.60 -11.98 -15.06
N PRO A 6 -28.83 -12.71 -16.18
CA PRO A 6 -28.15 -13.98 -16.49
C PRO A 6 -26.64 -13.90 -16.79
N ALA A 7 -26.06 -12.70 -16.94
CA ALA A 7 -24.66 -12.56 -17.34
C ALA A 7 -23.64 -12.71 -16.18
N THR A 8 -24.07 -12.62 -14.92
CA THR A 8 -23.15 -12.63 -13.77
C THR A 8 -23.29 -13.91 -12.97
N LYS A 9 -22.29 -14.81 -13.09
CA LYS A 9 -22.25 -16.05 -12.31
C LYS A 9 -22.05 -15.73 -10.84
N HIS A 10 -23.03 -16.07 -10.00
CA HIS A 10 -22.87 -16.00 -8.55
C HIS A 10 -22.00 -17.16 -8.08
N ILE A 11 -20.87 -16.86 -7.44
CA ILE A 11 -19.95 -17.84 -6.87
C ILE A 11 -20.05 -17.74 -5.35
N PHE A 12 -20.36 -18.86 -4.69
CA PHE A 12 -20.37 -18.96 -3.23
C PHE A 12 -19.05 -19.58 -2.74
N GLY A 13 -18.58 -19.10 -1.59
CA GLY A 13 -17.51 -19.77 -0.86
C GLY A 13 -18.07 -20.95 -0.06
N THR A 14 -17.22 -21.92 0.27
CA THR A 14 -17.57 -22.98 1.21
C THR A 14 -17.86 -22.39 2.60
N PRO A 15 -18.84 -22.93 3.35
CA PRO A 15 -19.09 -22.51 4.72
C PRO A 15 -17.83 -22.60 5.59
N TYR A 16 -17.68 -21.69 6.54
CA TYR A 16 -16.57 -21.66 7.52
C TYR A 16 -15.15 -21.59 6.95
N HIS A 17 -14.99 -21.07 5.72
CA HIS A 17 -13.68 -20.90 5.09
C HIS A 17 -13.32 -19.41 4.87
N PRO A 18 -12.84 -18.69 5.91
CA PRO A 18 -12.60 -17.24 5.85
C PRO A 18 -11.47 -16.83 4.89
N GLN A 19 -10.54 -17.73 4.57
CA GLN A 19 -9.39 -17.44 3.70
C GLN A 19 -9.79 -16.92 2.31
N SER A 20 -10.91 -17.40 1.74
CA SER A 20 -11.38 -16.97 0.42
C SER A 20 -11.86 -15.52 0.37
N ARG A 21 -12.23 -14.93 1.52
CA ARG A 21 -12.85 -13.59 1.61
C ARG A 21 -11.93 -12.53 2.22
N GLY A 22 -10.65 -12.83 2.40
CA GLY A 22 -9.70 -11.92 3.06
C GLY A 22 -9.58 -10.52 2.44
N LYS A 23 -9.80 -10.35 1.13
CA LYS A 23 -9.77 -9.02 0.48
C LYS A 23 -10.93 -8.14 0.95
N ILE A 24 -12.16 -8.67 0.94
CA ILE A 24 -13.34 -7.90 1.37
C ILE A 24 -13.35 -7.70 2.89
N GLU A 25 -12.87 -8.68 3.65
CA GLU A 25 -12.70 -8.57 5.10
C GLU A 25 -11.70 -7.47 5.48
N ARG A 26 -10.52 -7.42 4.83
CA ARG A 26 -9.53 -6.35 5.06
C ARG A 26 -10.09 -4.97 4.69
N PHE A 27 -10.78 -4.87 3.56
CA PHE A 27 -11.44 -3.63 3.15
C PHE A 27 -12.44 -3.18 4.23
N ASN A 28 -13.39 -4.04 4.60
CA ASN A 28 -14.41 -3.73 5.59
C ASN A 28 -13.82 -3.35 6.96
N ARG A 29 -12.80 -4.07 7.41
CA ARG A 29 -12.09 -3.75 8.65
C ARG A 29 -11.49 -2.34 8.58
N ARG A 30 -10.79 -2.01 7.50
CA ARG A 30 -10.14 -0.70 7.35
C ARG A 30 -11.14 0.46 7.28
N ILE A 31 -12.26 0.24 6.60
CA ILE A 31 -13.36 1.21 6.57
C ILE A 31 -13.93 1.40 7.99
N LYS A 32 -14.29 0.32 8.70
CA LYS A 32 -14.84 0.39 10.07
C LYS A 32 -13.88 1.03 11.07
N GLU A 33 -12.59 0.69 11.03
CA GLU A 33 -11.55 1.30 11.87
C GLU A 33 -11.53 2.83 11.77
N LYS A 34 -11.85 3.39 10.60
CA LYS A 34 -11.90 4.84 10.41
C LYS A 34 -13.23 5.44 10.80
N LEU A 35 -14.33 4.76 10.46
CA LEU A 35 -15.68 5.26 10.63
C LEU A 35 -16.16 5.21 12.07
N CYS A 36 -15.84 4.16 12.82
CA CYS A 36 -16.30 3.98 14.19
C CYS A 36 -15.58 4.86 15.23
N LEU A 37 -14.67 5.75 14.80
CA LEU A 37 -13.97 6.68 15.70
C LEU A 37 -14.80 7.90 16.08
N VAL A 38 -15.87 8.20 15.32
CA VAL A 38 -16.66 9.42 15.45
C VAL A 38 -18.15 9.06 15.38
N VAL A 39 -18.98 9.80 16.12
CA VAL A 39 -20.44 9.74 16.02
C VAL A 39 -20.90 10.77 14.99
N TYR A 40 -21.70 10.35 14.01
CA TYR A 40 -22.18 11.23 12.94
C TYR A 40 -23.56 11.77 13.27
N CYS A 41 -23.80 13.05 12.99
CA CYS A 41 -25.07 13.72 13.30
C CYS A 41 -26.10 13.57 12.18
N SER A 42 -25.68 13.11 10.99
CA SER A 42 -26.58 12.84 9.86
C SER A 42 -26.09 11.72 8.95
N PRO A 43 -26.98 11.04 8.20
CA PRO A 43 -26.59 10.05 7.20
C PRO A 43 -25.72 10.62 6.07
N ASP A 44 -25.94 11.87 5.66
CA ASP A 44 -25.18 12.52 4.59
C ASP A 44 -23.72 12.76 5.00
N GLU A 45 -23.50 13.15 6.25
CA GLU A 45 -22.17 13.28 6.82
C GLU A 45 -21.43 11.95 6.82
N LEU A 46 -22.09 10.88 7.29
CA LEU A 46 -21.55 9.53 7.27
C LEU A 46 -21.16 9.12 5.85
N LYS A 47 -22.02 9.35 4.86
CA LYS A 47 -21.76 9.02 3.44
C LYS A 47 -20.52 9.74 2.91
N LYS A 48 -20.37 11.05 3.17
CA LYS A 48 -19.18 11.83 2.78
C LYS A 48 -17.90 11.25 3.39
N VAL A 49 -17.95 10.81 4.64
CA VAL A 49 -16.81 10.21 5.32
C VAL A 49 -16.49 8.82 4.78
N VAL A 50 -17.51 8.01 4.46
CA VAL A 50 -17.32 6.73 3.76
C VAL A 50 -16.59 6.95 2.43
N ASP A 51 -17.07 7.87 1.59
CA ASP A 51 -16.47 8.16 0.27
C ASP A 51 -15.01 8.61 0.41
N LYS A 52 -14.74 9.52 1.36
CA LYS A 52 -13.37 9.98 1.65
C LYS A 52 -12.47 8.86 2.15
N THR A 53 -13.00 7.95 2.96
CA THR A 53 -12.25 6.81 3.51
C THR A 53 -11.91 5.82 2.40
N ILE A 54 -12.86 5.51 1.51
CA ILE A 54 -12.64 4.64 0.34
C ILE A 54 -11.60 5.26 -0.60
N ALA A 55 -11.72 6.55 -0.91
CA ALA A 55 -10.76 7.27 -1.75
C ALA A 55 -9.35 7.29 -1.14
N THR A 56 -9.24 7.32 0.19
CA THR A 56 -7.96 7.25 0.89
C THR A 56 -7.39 5.83 0.84
N TYR A 57 -8.20 4.81 1.13
CA TYR A 57 -7.82 3.40 1.04
C TYR A 57 -7.28 3.05 -0.35
N ASN A 58 -7.96 3.50 -1.41
CA ASN A 58 -7.57 3.18 -2.77
C ASN A 58 -6.27 3.85 -3.24
N ARG A 59 -5.85 4.95 -2.58
CA ARG A 59 -4.61 5.68 -2.90
C ARG A 59 -3.39 5.17 -2.13
N ILE A 60 -3.58 4.56 -0.96
CA ILE A 60 -2.48 4.11 -0.11
C ILE A 60 -1.91 2.79 -0.65
N PRO A 61 -0.58 2.65 -0.77
CA PRO A 61 0.06 1.38 -1.08
C PRO A 61 -0.22 0.30 -0.05
N HIS A 62 -0.52 -0.93 -0.49
CA HIS A 62 -0.74 -2.06 0.42
C HIS A 62 0.33 -3.14 0.24
N GLU A 63 0.80 -3.71 1.35
CA GLU A 63 1.82 -4.78 1.35
C GLU A 63 1.36 -6.00 0.54
N SER A 64 0.09 -6.39 0.68
CA SER A 64 -0.50 -7.49 -0.11
C SER A 64 -0.55 -7.24 -1.62
N LEU A 65 -0.21 -6.03 -2.06
CA LEU A 65 -0.16 -5.60 -3.46
C LEU A 65 1.27 -5.17 -3.85
N ASP A 66 2.30 -5.71 -3.19
CA ASP A 66 3.72 -5.35 -3.42
C ASP A 66 3.99 -3.86 -3.22
N ASN A 67 3.31 -3.26 -2.23
CA ASN A 67 3.34 -1.82 -1.96
C ASN A 67 2.95 -0.98 -3.18
N VAL A 68 1.93 -1.44 -3.92
CA VAL A 68 1.25 -0.67 -4.97
C VAL A 68 -0.16 -0.32 -4.48
N SER A 69 -0.66 0.86 -4.84
CA SER A 69 -2.00 1.30 -4.43
C SER A 69 -3.09 0.48 -5.15
N PRO A 70 -4.24 0.21 -4.52
CA PRO A 70 -5.36 -0.43 -5.20
C PRO A 70 -5.78 0.28 -6.50
N ASN A 71 -5.74 1.63 -6.54
CA ASN A 71 -6.02 2.40 -7.75
C ASN A 71 -5.04 2.08 -8.89
N ASP A 72 -3.75 1.98 -8.60
CA ASP A 72 -2.74 1.66 -9.62
C ASP A 72 -2.84 0.22 -10.09
N VAL A 73 -3.16 -0.71 -9.18
CA VAL A 73 -3.43 -2.11 -9.55
C VAL A 73 -4.67 -2.20 -10.45
N TYR A 74 -5.75 -1.52 -10.08
CA TYR A 74 -6.98 -1.46 -10.88
C TYR A 74 -6.73 -0.86 -12.26
N ALA A 75 -5.91 0.19 -12.33
CA ALA A 75 -5.51 0.82 -13.60
C ALA A 75 -4.48 0.01 -14.41
N GLY A 76 -4.07 -1.19 -13.97
CA GLY A 76 -3.11 -2.03 -14.67
C GLY A 76 -1.65 -1.56 -14.62
N ARG A 77 -1.34 -0.55 -13.78
CA ARG A 77 0.00 0.07 -13.70
C ARG A 77 0.99 -0.68 -12.80
N LYS A 78 0.56 -1.77 -12.15
CA LYS A 78 1.34 -2.49 -11.15
C LYS A 78 2.73 -2.88 -11.65
N GLU A 79 2.79 -3.60 -12.77
CA GLU A 79 4.04 -4.10 -13.34
C GLU A 79 5.02 -2.97 -13.68
N ALA A 80 4.52 -1.91 -14.34
CA ALA A 80 5.34 -0.75 -14.70
C ALA A 80 5.97 -0.08 -13.46
N ILE A 81 5.20 0.10 -12.39
CA ILE A 81 5.70 0.66 -11.12
C ILE A 81 6.79 -0.23 -10.51
N LEU A 82 6.58 -1.55 -10.51
CA LEU A 82 7.56 -2.49 -9.95
C LEU A 82 8.86 -2.51 -10.76
N GLN A 83 8.78 -2.46 -12.08
CA GLN A 83 9.97 -2.40 -12.94
C GLN A 83 10.77 -1.11 -12.73
N GLN A 84 10.10 0.05 -12.67
CA GLN A 84 10.76 1.33 -12.36
C GLN A 84 11.48 1.30 -11.01
N ARG A 85 10.86 0.69 -9.99
CA ARG A 85 11.47 0.54 -8.65
C ARG A 85 12.69 -0.38 -8.67
N LYS A 86 12.63 -1.50 -9.40
CA LYS A 86 13.76 -2.42 -9.56
C LYS A 86 14.95 -1.70 -10.21
N GLU A 87 14.70 -0.94 -11.26
CA GLU A 87 15.75 -0.20 -11.96
C GLU A 87 16.36 0.89 -11.07
N LYS A 88 15.53 1.68 -10.37
CA LYS A 88 16.03 2.66 -9.40
C LYS A 88 16.88 2.02 -8.31
N LYS A 89 16.49 0.84 -7.82
CA LYS A 89 17.26 0.09 -6.83
C LYS A 89 18.62 -0.37 -7.41
N ARG A 90 18.63 -0.90 -8.64
CA ARG A 90 19.86 -1.31 -9.35
C ARG A 90 20.85 -0.15 -9.47
N LEU A 91 20.41 0.97 -10.02
CA LEU A 91 21.23 2.17 -10.19
C LEU A 91 21.77 2.71 -8.85
N THR A 92 20.95 2.67 -7.80
CA THR A 92 21.37 3.09 -6.45
C THR A 92 22.48 2.19 -5.90
N LEU A 93 22.39 0.89 -6.10
CA LEU A 93 23.40 -0.07 -5.64
C LEU A 93 24.70 0.07 -6.45
N GLU A 94 24.62 0.27 -7.76
CA GLU A 94 25.79 0.50 -8.62
C GLU A 94 26.55 1.77 -8.21
N ARG A 95 25.83 2.87 -7.99
CA ARG A 95 26.44 4.13 -7.50
C ARG A 95 27.13 3.92 -6.15
N ARG A 96 26.51 3.21 -5.21
CA ARG A 96 27.11 2.90 -3.90
C ARG A 96 28.37 2.04 -4.05
N LYS A 97 28.36 1.04 -4.94
CA LYS A 97 29.51 0.20 -5.23
C LYS A 97 30.68 1.03 -5.77
N GLN A 98 30.42 1.91 -6.75
CA GLN A 98 31.43 2.81 -7.31
C GLN A 98 32.01 3.74 -6.25
N TYR A 99 31.16 4.33 -5.39
CA TYR A 99 31.60 5.20 -4.32
C TYR A 99 32.55 4.48 -3.33
N ASN A 100 32.18 3.27 -2.91
CA ASN A 100 32.95 2.48 -1.94
C ASN A 100 34.26 1.92 -2.53
N LEU A 101 34.29 1.64 -3.83
CA LEU A 101 35.50 1.16 -4.52
C LEU A 101 36.45 2.29 -4.89
N ASN A 102 36.01 3.55 -4.87
CA ASN A 102 36.88 4.69 -5.16
C ASN A 102 37.79 4.98 -3.96
N PRO A 103 39.12 4.73 -4.05
CA PRO A 103 40.04 4.94 -2.94
C PRO A 103 40.15 6.42 -2.54
N ASN A 104 39.82 7.35 -3.45
CA ASN A 104 39.86 8.79 -3.18
C ASN A 104 38.68 9.27 -2.33
N ASN A 105 37.65 8.44 -2.13
CA ASN A 105 36.49 8.78 -1.29
C ASN A 105 36.65 8.36 0.18
N LYS A 106 37.79 7.74 0.55
CA LYS A 106 38.12 7.50 1.96
C LYS A 106 38.63 8.81 2.57
N SER A 107 37.73 9.58 3.20
CA SER A 107 38.16 10.64 4.12
C SER A 107 38.93 10.03 5.31
N PRO A 108 39.93 10.74 5.86
CA PRO A 108 40.64 10.29 7.05
C PRO A 108 39.66 10.19 8.21
N ASP A 109 39.75 9.10 8.94
CA ASP A 109 39.03 8.83 10.17
C ASP A 109 39.33 9.97 11.18
N GLN A 110 38.45 10.97 11.26
CA GLN A 110 38.53 12.03 12.28
C GLN A 110 37.58 11.69 13.42
N CYS A 111 37.91 10.64 14.16
CA CYS A 111 37.59 10.58 15.58
C CYS A 111 38.67 11.38 16.33
N GLN A 112 38.60 12.72 16.29
CA GLN A 112 39.33 13.54 17.26
C GLN A 112 38.59 13.37 18.60
N VAL A 113 39.16 12.51 19.44
CA VAL A 113 38.88 12.39 20.87
C VAL A 113 38.94 13.79 21.48
N ALA A 114 37.77 14.33 21.83
CA ALA A 114 37.67 15.54 22.63
C ALA A 114 38.13 15.22 24.06
N ASN A 115 39.42 15.41 24.31
CA ASN A 115 39.96 15.70 25.63
C ASN A 115 40.48 17.14 25.62
N SER A 116 40.29 17.84 26.74
CA SER A 116 40.81 19.17 27.15
C SER A 116 39.77 20.30 27.24
N ALA A 117 39.14 20.42 28.42
CA ALA A 117 39.13 21.61 29.30
C ALA A 117 38.10 21.41 30.42
#